data_AF-A0A533S3K6-F1
#
_entry.id   AF-A0A533S3K6-F1
#
_cell.length_a   1.000
_cell.length_b   1.000
_cell.length_c   1.000
_cell.angle_alpha   90.00
_cell.angle_beta   90.00
_cell.angle_gamma   90.00
#
_symmetry.space_group_name_H-M   'P 1'
#
loop_
_entity.id
_entity.type
_entity.pdbx_description
1 polymer ?
#
loop_
_entity_poly.entity_id
_entity_poly.type
_entity_poly.pdbx_seq_one_letter_code
_entity_poly.pdbx_strand_id
1 'polypeptide(L)'
;MTNATDQLDDQVNDPKEAKKEVIRKISVDPELILKMKRLSSLYADEIPDGAKEIDIISFFFNKSFNLFLKSGEIDRKVEEIKTM
;
A
#
# COMPACT_ATOMS: atom_id res chain seq x y z
N MET A 1 -36.83 -8.70 -19.78
CA MET A 1 -35.88 -9.63 -20.42
C MET A 1 -34.72 -8.79 -20.92
N THR A 2 -33.60 -8.81 -20.18
CA THR A 2 -32.27 -9.43 -20.51
C THR A 2 -31.28 -8.33 -20.93
N ASN A 3 -30.46 -7.82 -19.99
CA ASN A 3 -29.12 -8.28 -19.57
C ASN A 3 -28.04 -8.11 -20.66
N ALA A 4 -27.01 -7.30 -20.41
CA ALA A 4 -25.68 -7.79 -20.03
C ALA A 4 -24.65 -6.64 -19.97
N THR A 5 -24.19 -6.37 -18.76
CA THR A 5 -22.93 -5.70 -18.41
C THR A 5 -21.76 -6.66 -18.63
N ASP A 6 -20.54 -6.11 -18.60
CA ASP A 6 -19.23 -6.78 -18.46
C ASP A 6 -18.64 -7.47 -19.69
N GLN A 7 -17.70 -6.76 -20.32
CA GLN A 7 -16.56 -7.35 -21.03
C GLN A 7 -15.30 -6.59 -20.63
N LEU A 8 -14.52 -7.17 -19.72
CA LEU A 8 -13.09 -6.93 -19.59
C LEU A 8 -12.42 -8.29 -19.51
N ASP A 9 -12.08 -8.79 -20.70
CA ASP A 9 -11.34 -10.03 -20.91
C ASP A 9 -9.88 -9.90 -20.42
N ASP A 10 -9.59 -10.71 -19.40
CA ASP A 10 -8.58 -11.76 -19.36
C ASP A 10 -7.10 -11.53 -19.77
N GLN A 11 -6.26 -11.86 -18.78
CA GLN A 11 -4.98 -12.59 -18.84
C GLN A 11 -3.69 -11.92 -19.35
N VAL A 12 -2.76 -11.72 -18.39
CA VAL A 12 -1.39 -12.24 -18.50
C VAL A 12 -1.06 -13.00 -17.21
N ASN A 13 -0.97 -14.32 -17.33
CA ASN A 13 -0.63 -15.28 -16.27
C ASN A 13 0.90 -15.45 -16.24
N ASP A 14 1.58 -14.87 -15.24
CA ASP A 14 3.00 -15.12 -14.98
C ASP A 14 3.14 -16.10 -13.79
N PRO A 15 3.73 -17.29 -13.97
CA PRO A 15 3.62 -18.37 -12.99
C PRO A 15 4.76 -18.29 -11.98
N LYS A 16 4.74 -17.33 -11.04
CA LYS A 16 5.49 -17.40 -9.76
C LYS A 16 5.22 -16.31 -8.72
N GLU A 17 4.08 -15.63 -8.75
CA GLU A 17 3.63 -14.89 -7.56
C GLU A 17 2.52 -15.69 -6.90
N ALA A 18 2.80 -16.23 -5.71
CA ALA A 18 1.74 -16.70 -4.82
C ALA A 18 0.70 -15.58 -4.75
N LYS A 19 -0.49 -15.80 -5.32
CA LYS A 19 -1.56 -14.79 -5.39
C LYS A 19 -1.78 -14.27 -3.97
N LYS A 20 -1.23 -13.10 -3.67
CA LYS A 20 -1.46 -12.42 -2.39
C LYS A 20 -2.95 -12.14 -2.36
N GLU A 21 -3.66 -12.92 -1.57
CA GLU A 21 -5.09 -12.76 -1.40
C GLU A 21 -5.37 -11.32 -0.94
N VAL A 22 -6.30 -10.64 -1.61
CA VAL A 22 -6.68 -9.28 -1.23
C VAL A 22 -7.55 -9.37 0.02
N ILE A 23 -6.93 -9.25 1.19
CA ILE A 23 -7.62 -9.39 2.48
C ILE A 23 -8.50 -8.15 2.79
N ARG A 24 -8.10 -6.96 2.32
CA ARG A 24 -8.86 -5.72 2.54
C ARG A 24 -8.50 -4.61 1.56
N LYS A 25 -9.49 -3.79 1.20
CA LYS A 25 -9.28 -2.54 0.44
C LYS A 25 -9.20 -1.37 1.43
N ILE A 26 -8.23 -0.48 1.21
CA ILE A 26 -8.04 0.74 2.00
C ILE A 26 -8.32 1.92 1.09
N SER A 27 -9.21 2.81 1.50
CA SER A 27 -9.44 4.07 0.81
C SER A 27 -8.29 5.02 1.13
N VAL A 28 -7.65 5.57 0.09
CA VAL A 28 -6.53 6.49 0.22
C VAL A 28 -6.84 7.75 -0.57
N ASP A 29 -6.48 8.90 -0.01
CA ASP A 29 -6.59 10.19 -0.69
C ASP A 29 -5.71 10.20 -1.96
N PRO A 30 -6.28 10.48 -3.15
CA PRO A 30 -5.51 10.58 -4.39
C PRO A 30 -4.35 11.57 -4.32
N GLU A 31 -4.47 12.66 -3.55
CA GLU A 31 -3.38 13.62 -3.39
C GLU A 31 -2.19 13.02 -2.64
N LEU A 32 -2.46 12.13 -1.68
CA LEU A 32 -1.43 11.40 -0.96
C LEU A 32 -0.68 10.44 -1.90
N ILE A 33 -1.41 9.76 -2.78
CA ILE A 33 -0.81 8.89 -3.81
C ILE A 33 0.11 9.71 -4.73
N LEU A 34 -0.32 10.89 -5.15
CA LEU A 34 0.50 11.78 -5.98
C LEU A 34 1.80 12.19 -5.25
N LYS A 35 1.71 12.48 -3.95
CA LYS A 35 2.90 12.79 -3.12
C LYS A 35 3.83 11.60 -3.03
N MET A 36 3.31 10.39 -2.79
CA MET A 36 4.12 9.15 -2.78
C MET A 36 4.85 8.95 -4.11
N LYS A 37 4.17 9.11 -5.25
CA LYS A 37 4.79 9.00 -6.58
C LYS A 37 5.86 10.06 -6.83
N ARG A 38 5.70 11.27 -6.31
CA ARG A 38 6.73 12.32 -6.44
C ARG A 38 7.95 12.03 -5.57
N LEU A 39 7.74 11.45 -4.40
CA LEU A 39 8.80 11.11 -3.45
C LEU A 39 9.54 9.82 -3.83
N SER A 40 8.99 8.98 -4.72
CA SER A 40 9.62 7.71 -5.08
C SER A 40 11.03 7.88 -5.66
N SER A 41 11.29 8.99 -6.35
CA SER A 41 12.62 9.31 -6.89
C SER A 41 13.69 9.47 -5.80
N LEU A 42 13.31 9.87 -4.58
CA LEU A 42 14.22 9.97 -3.43
C LEU A 42 14.61 8.60 -2.86
N TYR A 43 13.87 7.56 -3.24
CA TYR A 43 14.06 6.18 -2.78
C TYR A 43 14.34 5.24 -3.95
N ALA A 44 14.93 5.75 -5.05
CA ALA A 44 15.22 4.95 -6.24
C ALA A 44 16.16 3.75 -5.95
N ASP A 45 16.99 3.83 -4.91
CA ASP A 45 17.83 2.72 -4.47
C ASP A 45 17.04 1.59 -3.78
N GLU A 46 15.85 1.90 -3.24
CA GLU A 46 14.99 0.95 -2.51
C GLU A 46 13.77 0.49 -3.34
N ILE A 47 13.34 1.29 -4.32
CA ILE A 47 12.19 1.02 -5.18
C ILE A 47 12.70 0.47 -6.52
N PRO A 48 12.26 -0.73 -6.95
CA PRO A 48 12.70 -1.32 -8.21
C PRO A 48 12.43 -0.44 -9.43
N ASP A 49 13.33 -0.48 -10.40
CA ASP A 49 13.12 0.16 -11.70
C ASP A 49 11.87 -0.41 -12.38
N GLY A 50 10.98 0.48 -12.84
CA GLY A 50 9.70 0.09 -13.43
C GLY A 50 8.64 -0.35 -12.43
N ALA A 51 8.81 -0.08 -11.13
CA ALA A 51 7.81 -0.34 -10.10
C ALA A 51 6.44 0.25 -10.48
N LYS A 52 5.39 -0.56 -10.32
CA LYS A 52 4.02 -0.11 -10.57
C LYS A 52 3.59 0.85 -9.46
N GLU A 53 2.55 1.63 -9.73
CA GLU A 53 1.99 2.55 -8.74
C GLU A 53 1.63 1.84 -7.42
N ILE A 54 1.07 0.64 -7.50
CA ILE A 54 0.74 -0.18 -6.32
C ILE A 54 1.97 -0.56 -5.49
N ASP A 55 3.13 -0.76 -6.13
CA ASP A 55 4.37 -1.12 -5.46
C ASP A 55 4.95 0.10 -4.74
N ILE A 56 4.90 1.27 -5.37
CA ILE A 56 5.29 2.55 -4.76
C ILE A 56 4.40 2.82 -3.54
N ILE A 57 3.09 2.66 -3.67
CA ILE A 57 2.14 2.85 -2.56
C ILE A 57 2.45 1.87 -1.43
N SER A 58 2.66 0.60 -1.75
CA SER A 58 3.00 -0.44 -0.76
C SER A 58 4.31 -0.13 -0.04
N PHE A 59 5.32 0.36 -0.74
CA PHE A 59 6.59 0.79 -0.17
C PHE A 59 6.38 1.88 0.88
N PHE A 60 5.66 2.96 0.54
CA PHE A 60 5.42 4.06 1.46
C PHE A 60 4.54 3.64 2.65
N PHE A 61 3.55 2.78 2.46
CA PHE A 61 2.76 2.24 3.57
C PHE A 61 3.62 1.44 4.55
N ASN A 62 4.45 0.53 4.05
CA ASN A 62 5.33 -0.27 4.91
C ASN A 62 6.34 0.61 5.64
N LYS A 63 6.94 1.59 4.95
CA LYS A 63 7.90 2.53 5.56
C LYS A 63 7.25 3.38 6.63
N SER A 64 6.05 3.89 6.37
CA SER A 64 5.28 4.71 7.33
C SER A 64 4.87 3.90 8.56
N PHE A 65 4.40 2.67 8.37
CA PHE A 65 4.02 1.81 9.49
C PHE A 65 5.24 1.41 10.32
N ASN A 66 6.37 1.06 9.69
CA ASN A 66 7.61 0.78 10.40
C ASN A 66 8.12 1.99 11.21
N LEU A 67 7.96 3.21 10.67
CA LEU A 67 8.31 4.43 11.39
C LEU A 67 7.37 4.65 12.58
N PHE A 68 6.07 4.44 12.39
CA PHE A 68 5.06 4.52 13.46
C PHE A 68 5.33 3.51 14.58
N LEU A 69 5.71 2.27 14.26
CA LEU A 69 6.09 1.29 15.29
C LEU A 69 7.31 1.73 16.11
N LYS A 70 8.21 2.53 15.52
CA LYS A 70 9.43 3.03 16.16
C LYS A 70 9.28 4.39 16.82
N SER A 71 8.15 5.08 16.64
CA SER A 71 7.98 6.46 17.12
C SER A 71 7.73 6.56 18.63
N GLY A 72 7.49 5.43 19.31
CA GLY A 72 7.12 5.40 20.73
C GLY A 72 5.66 5.80 21.00
N GLU A 73 4.88 6.11 19.95
CA GLU A 73 3.46 6.46 20.07
C GLU A 73 2.63 5.31 20.65
N ILE A 74 2.98 4.06 20.30
CA ILE A 74 2.32 2.87 20.86
C ILE A 74 2.59 2.76 22.35
N ASP A 75 3.86 2.90 22.77
CA ASP A 75 4.24 2.83 24.17
C ASP A 75 3.55 3.93 24.98
N ARG A 76 3.53 5.15 24.45
CA ARG A 76 2.80 6.28 25.04
C ARG A 76 1.33 5.95 25.22
N LYS A 77 0.70 5.37 24.19
CA LYS A 77 -0.72 5.02 24.25
C LYS A 77 -1.00 3.92 25.26
N VAL A 78 -0.10 2.95 25.39
CA VAL A 78 -0.18 1.89 26.39
C VAL A 78 -0.06 2.46 27.80
N GLU A 79 0.86 3.39 28.04
CA GLU A 79 0.98 4.06 29.34
C GLU A 79 -0.26 4.90 29.69
N GLU A 80 -0.82 5.65 28.74
CA GLU A 80 -2.08 6.37 28.94
C GLU A 80 -3.20 5.45 29.43
N ILE A 81 -3.33 4.28 28.80
CA ILE A 81 -4.36 3.29 29.17
C ILE A 81 -4.12 2.72 30.57
N LYS A 82 -2.87 2.50 30.99
CA LYS A 82 -2.54 2.00 32.33
C LYS A 82 -2.80 3.02 33.43
N THR A 83 -2.73 4.32 33.10
CA THR A 83 -3.01 5.41 34.04
C THR A 83 -4.49 5.76 34.18
N MET A 84 -5.34 5.18 33.33
CA MET A 84 -6.81 5.24 33.43
C MET A 84 -7.36 4.10 34.27
#